data_AF-A0A1I1KQ43-F1
#
_entry.id   AF-A0A1I1KQ43-F1
#
_cell.length_a   1.000
_cell.length_b   1.000
_cell.length_c   1.000
_cell.angle_alpha   90.00
_cell.angle_beta   90.00
_cell.angle_gamma   90.00
#
_symmetry.space_group_name_H-M   'P 1'
#
loop_
_entity.id
_entity.type
_entity.pdbx_description
1 polymer ?
#
loop_
_entity_poly.entity_id
_entity_poly.type
_entity_poly.pdbx_seq_one_letter_code
_entity_poly.pdbx_strand_id
1 'polypeptide(L)'
;MARGDLSDAEWRLIGELLPAERGRKSRPAQDNRRYLNGMLHVLRVGCPWRDMHERYGKWNSVYVRFRRWAEQGVWDALLETLVELGL
;
A
#
# COMPACT_ATOMS: atom_id res chain seq x y z
N MET A 1 -5.49 13.49 -5.96
CA MET A 1 -5.65 12.05 -6.27
C MET A 1 -5.40 11.86 -7.76
N ALA A 2 -4.59 10.88 -8.12
CA ALA A 2 -4.35 10.55 -9.52
C ALA A 2 -5.24 9.38 -9.97
N ARG A 3 -5.40 9.21 -11.28
CA ARG A 3 -6.20 8.11 -11.85
C ARG A 3 -5.69 6.77 -11.32
N GLY A 4 -6.57 6.04 -10.62
CA GLY A 4 -6.28 4.73 -10.02
C GLY A 4 -5.76 4.77 -8.57
N ASP A 5 -5.67 5.94 -7.94
CA ASP A 5 -5.54 6.00 -6.48
C ASP A 5 -6.86 5.57 -5.82
N LEU A 6 -6.77 4.99 -4.64
CA LEU A 6 -7.94 4.70 -3.81
C LEU A 6 -8.71 5.98 -3.49
N SER A 7 -10.01 5.95 -3.71
CA SER A 7 -10.96 6.93 -3.19
C SER A 7 -10.94 6.94 -1.66
N ASP A 8 -11.53 7.98 -1.06
CA ASP A 8 -11.66 8.04 0.41
C ASP A 8 -12.55 6.93 0.96
N ALA A 9 -13.57 6.50 0.19
CA ALA A 9 -14.45 5.41 0.58
C ALA A 9 -13.70 4.06 0.62
N GLU A 10 -12.96 3.73 -0.44
CA GLU A 10 -12.14 2.50 -0.48
C GLU A 10 -11.04 2.55 0.59
N TRP A 11 -10.44 3.71 0.82
CA TRP A 11 -9.41 3.86 1.84
C TRP A 11 -9.95 3.66 3.27
N ARG A 12 -11.19 4.10 3.57
CA ARG A 12 -11.80 3.84 4.88
C ARG A 12 -11.99 2.35 5.17
N LEU A 13 -12.24 1.55 4.13
CA LEU A 13 -12.37 0.10 4.27
C LEU A 13 -11.00 -0.57 4.38
N ILE A 14 -10.09 -0.27 3.45
CA ILE A 14 -8.80 -0.95 3.36
C ILE A 14 -7.84 -0.50 4.47
N GLY A 15 -7.85 0.79 4.82
CA GLY A 15 -6.90 1.39 5.76
C GLY A 15 -6.94 0.75 7.16
N GLU A 16 -8.11 0.32 7.62
CA GLU A 16 -8.33 -0.36 8.90
C GLU A 16 -7.71 -1.78 8.93
N LEU A 17 -7.54 -2.41 7.76
CA LEU A 17 -7.00 -3.77 7.63
C LEU A 17 -5.46 -3.78 7.58
N LEU A 18 -4.84 -2.61 7.40
CA LEU A 18 -3.40 -2.50 7.29
C LEU A 18 -2.75 -2.39 8.67
N PRO A 19 -1.57 -3.02 8.88
CA PRO A 19 -0.83 -2.83 10.11
C PRO A 19 -0.53 -1.35 10.35
N ALA A 20 -0.76 -0.90 11.58
CA ALA A 20 -0.39 0.44 12.00
C ALA A 20 1.11 0.67 11.77
N GLU A 21 1.45 1.75 11.05
CA GLU A 21 2.85 2.10 10.89
C GLU A 21 3.37 2.78 12.15
N ARG A 22 4.28 2.09 12.85
CA ARG A 22 5.03 2.67 13.96
C ARG A 22 6.38 3.16 13.47
N GLY A 23 6.57 4.47 13.53
CA GLY A 23 7.87 5.09 13.29
C GLY A 23 8.91 4.62 14.32
N ARG A 24 10.18 4.80 13.99
CA ARG A 24 11.32 4.73 14.92
C ARG A 24 11.90 6.13 15.09
N LYS A 25 12.69 6.36 16.16
CA LYS A 25 13.26 7.68 16.53
C LYS A 25 13.81 8.49 15.34
N SER A 26 14.56 7.86 14.44
CA SER A 26 15.15 8.51 13.26
C SER A 26 14.40 8.23 11.94
N ARG A 27 13.27 7.54 11.99
CA ARG A 27 12.44 7.14 10.83
C ARG A 27 10.96 7.25 11.22
N PRO A 28 10.36 8.45 11.14
CA PRO A 28 8.97 8.66 11.54
C PRO A 28 8.02 7.80 10.70
N ALA A 29 6.85 7.49 11.27
CA ALA A 29 5.78 6.82 10.55
C ALA A 29 5.44 7.61 9.29
N GLN A 30 5.06 6.90 8.25
CA GLN A 30 4.76 7.45 6.96
C GLN A 30 3.30 7.11 6.61
N ASP A 31 2.82 7.65 5.49
CA ASP A 31 1.43 7.45 5.08
C ASP A 31 1.26 6.12 4.36
N ASN A 32 0.60 5.15 5.02
CA ASN A 32 0.23 3.86 4.44
C ASN A 32 -0.58 4.01 3.15
N ARG A 33 -1.44 5.03 3.03
CA ARG A 33 -2.25 5.25 1.82
C ARG A 33 -1.37 5.56 0.62
N ARG A 34 -0.39 6.45 0.81
CA ARG A 34 0.57 6.81 -0.23
C ARG A 34 1.34 5.58 -0.72
N TYR A 35 1.79 4.72 0.20
CA TYR A 35 2.49 3.50 -0.17
C TYR A 35 1.60 2.51 -0.90
N LEU A 36 0.39 2.26 -0.40
CA LEU A 36 -0.54 1.34 -1.02
C LEU A 36 -0.90 1.82 -2.44
N ASN A 37 -1.18 3.11 -2.62
CA ASN A 37 -1.41 3.66 -3.96
C ASN A 37 -0.20 3.48 -4.89
N GLY A 38 1.03 3.59 -4.38
CA GLY A 38 2.25 3.31 -5.14
C GLY A 38 2.38 1.84 -5.57
N MET A 39 2.05 0.91 -4.67
CA MET A 39 2.01 -0.52 -4.97
C MET A 39 0.94 -0.82 -6.04
N LEU A 40 -0.27 -0.30 -5.84
CA LEU A 40 -1.39 -0.46 -6.78
C LEU A 40 -1.08 0.13 -8.16
N HIS A 41 -0.36 1.25 -8.21
CA HIS A 41 0.11 1.81 -9.48
C HIS A 41 1.03 0.84 -10.22
N VAL A 42 2.04 0.30 -9.55
CA VAL A 42 2.98 -0.68 -10.13
C VAL A 42 2.22 -1.92 -10.63
N LEU A 43 1.33 -2.47 -9.81
CA LEU A 43 0.54 -3.66 -10.16
C LEU A 43 -0.42 -3.41 -11.32
N ARG A 44 -1.09 -2.26 -11.36
CA ARG A 44 -2.07 -1.94 -12.40
C ARG A 44 -1.41 -1.58 -13.74
N VAL A 45 -0.31 -0.84 -13.70
CA VAL A 45 0.41 -0.41 -14.91
C VAL A 45 1.34 -1.51 -15.42
N GLY A 46 1.78 -2.42 -14.56
CA GLY A 46 2.74 -3.47 -14.91
C GLY A 46 4.14 -2.95 -15.14
N CYS A 47 4.53 -1.85 -14.49
CA CYS A 47 5.86 -1.25 -14.67
C CYS A 47 6.89 -1.80 -13.66
N PRO A 48 8.19 -1.73 -13.97
CA PRO A 48 9.23 -1.94 -12.98
C PRO A 48 9.09 -0.98 -11.80
N TRP A 49 9.39 -1.42 -10.57
CA TRP A 49 9.32 -0.58 -9.37
C TRP A 49 10.08 0.75 -9.52
N ARG A 50 11.22 0.74 -10.21
CA ARG A 50 12.07 1.94 -10.43
C ARG A 50 11.38 2.99 -11.31
N ASP A 51 10.40 2.59 -12.09
CA ASP A 51 9.63 3.43 -13.02
C ASP A 51 8.30 3.88 -12.40
N MET A 52 8.03 3.51 -11.14
CA MET A 52 6.88 3.98 -10.38
C MET A 52 6.90 5.51 -10.28
N HIS A 53 5.75 6.15 -10.51
CA HIS A 53 5.63 7.60 -10.42
C HIS A 53 6.09 8.14 -9.05
N GLU A 54 6.95 9.16 -9.07
CA GLU A 54 7.60 9.74 -7.89
C GLU A 54 6.64 10.31 -6.82
N ARG A 55 5.38 10.57 -7.18
CA ARG A 55 4.35 11.08 -6.25
C ARG A 55 4.11 10.15 -5.07
N TYR A 56 4.39 8.86 -5.23
CA TYR A 56 4.26 7.84 -4.20
C TYR A 56 5.47 7.75 -3.26
N GLY A 57 6.51 8.52 -3.54
CA GLY A 57 7.77 8.51 -2.81
C GLY A 57 8.82 7.60 -3.44
N LYS A 58 9.87 7.29 -2.68
CA LYS A 58 11.01 6.51 -3.18
C LYS A 58 10.59 5.07 -3.46
N TRP A 59 10.80 4.60 -4.69
CA TRP A 59 10.44 3.23 -5.10
C TRP A 59 10.93 2.15 -4.15
N ASN A 60 12.16 2.28 -3.63
CA ASN A 60 12.75 1.29 -2.72
C ASN A 60 11.99 1.21 -1.39
N SER A 61 11.48 2.34 -0.89
CA SER A 61 10.67 2.37 0.32
C SER A 61 9.32 1.69 0.11
N VAL A 62 8.71 1.88 -1.07
CA VAL A 62 7.46 1.20 -1.45
C VAL A 62 7.67 -0.31 -1.58
N TYR A 63 8.70 -0.71 -2.34
CA TYR A 63 9.02 -2.13 -2.55
C TYR A 63 9.34 -2.86 -1.24
N VAL A 64 10.18 -2.28 -0.37
CA VAL A 64 10.52 -2.89 0.93
C VAL A 64 9.27 -3.08 1.79
N ARG A 65 8.32 -2.14 1.73
CA ARG A 65 7.05 -2.28 2.46
C ARG A 65 6.17 -3.36 1.85
N PHE A 66 6.06 -3.40 0.52
CA PHE A 66 5.31 -4.43 -0.19
C PHE A 66 5.80 -5.83 0.20
N ARG A 67 7.13 -6.03 0.16
CA ARG A 67 7.76 -7.30 0.57
C ARG A 67 7.49 -7.62 2.03
N ARG A 68 7.67 -6.65 2.94
CA ARG A 68 7.41 -6.86 4.38
C ARG A 68 5.96 -7.27 4.65
N TRP A 69 5.00 -6.64 3.98
CA TRP A 69 3.58 -6.98 4.11
C TRP A 69 3.27 -8.38 3.59
N ALA A 70 3.94 -8.81 2.51
CA ALA A 70 3.86 -10.19 2.05
C ALA A 70 4.43 -11.18 3.06
N GLU A 71 5.62 -10.91 3.60
CA GLU A 71 6.25 -11.74 4.64
C GLU A 71 5.42 -11.82 5.94
N GLN A 72 4.60 -10.80 6.20
CA GLN A 72 3.73 -10.72 7.38
C GLN A 72 2.32 -11.29 7.13
N GLY A 73 2.00 -11.77 5.93
CA GLY A 73 0.66 -12.27 5.57
C GLY A 73 -0.42 -11.19 5.47
N VAL A 74 -0.03 -9.91 5.39
CA VAL A 74 -0.98 -8.79 5.33
C VAL A 74 -1.83 -8.84 4.07
N TRP A 75 -1.23 -9.23 2.94
CA TRP A 75 -1.97 -9.34 1.68
C TRP A 75 -3.00 -10.47 1.73
N ASP A 76 -2.65 -11.59 2.35
CA ASP A 76 -3.55 -12.74 2.49
C ASP A 76 -4.74 -12.38 3.38
N ALA A 77 -4.49 -11.77 4.54
CA ALA A 77 -5.54 -11.31 5.46
C ALA A 77 -6.45 -10.25 4.82
N LEU A 78 -5.88 -9.35 4.03
CA LEU A 78 -6.64 -8.32 3.31
C LEU A 78 -7.53 -8.95 2.23
N LEU A 79 -7.02 -9.92 1.46
CA LEU A 79 -7.80 -10.63 0.45
C LEU A 79 -8.93 -11.44 1.09
N GLU A 80 -8.63 -12.18 2.16
CA GLU A 80 -9.63 -12.95 2.91
C GLU A 80 -10.77 -12.05 3.41
N THR A 81 -10.43 -10.92 4.01
CA THR A 81 -11.45 -9.97 4.51
C THR A 81 -12.29 -9.38 3.38
N LEU A 82 -11.69 -9.03 2.24
CA LEU A 82 -12.44 -8.49 1.10
C LEU A 82 -13.42 -9.54 0.54
N VAL A 83 -12.99 -10.80 0.45
CA VAL A 83 -13.85 -11.92 0.03
C VAL A 83 -15.00 -12.12 1.01
N GLU A 84 -14.76 -12.08 2.32
CA GLU A 84 -15.80 -12.17 3.35
C GLU A 84 -16.82 -11.03 3.28
N LEU A 85 -16.38 -9.82 2.91
CA LEU A 85 -17.24 -8.66 2.71
C LEU A 85 -17.98 -8.67 1.36
N GLY A 86 -17.70 -9.63 0.49
CA GLY A 86 -18.30 -9.75 -0.84
C GLY A 86 -17.87 -8.65 -1.82
N LEU A 87 -16.66 -8.13 -1.65
CA LEU A 87 -16.06 -7.08 -2.48
C LEU A 87 -15.10 -7.65 -3.54
#